data_AF-A0A2G2ZZQ0-F1
#
_entry.id   AF-A0A2G2ZZQ0-F1
#
_cell.length_a   1.000
_cell.length_b   1.000
_cell.length_c   1.000
_cell.angle_alpha   90.00
_cell.angle_beta   90.00
_cell.angle_gamma   90.00
#
_symmetry.space_group_name_H-M   'P 1'
#
loop_
_entity.id
_entity.type
_entity.pdbx_description
1 polymer ?
#
loop_
_entity_poly.entity_id
_entity_poly.type
_entity_poly.pdbx_seq_one_letter_code
_entity_poly.pdbx_strand_id
1 'polypeptide(L)'
;MIDVGIRTKKVVRYLRNEAGRVQNVEFIEQDAHNFVQALNHFMHLQSEDSNFFYSFQVDEDGRLCNFFWRGSISKLHYECFGDVMIFDTTYCTNRYDMICASFVGVNNH
;
A
#
# COMPACT_ATOMS: atom_id res chain seq x y z
N MET A 1 -16.74 1.92 -10.99
CA MET A 1 -17.10 2.40 -9.64
C MET A 1 -18.03 1.37 -9.02
N ILE A 2 -17.53 0.52 -8.13
CA ILE A 2 -18.40 -0.32 -7.30
C ILE A 2 -18.46 0.41 -5.96
N ASP A 3 -19.33 1.42 -5.87
CA ASP A 3 -19.69 1.98 -4.58
C ASP A 3 -20.62 0.96 -3.90
N VAL A 4 -20.03 0.10 -3.07
CA VAL A 4 -20.80 -0.90 -2.32
C VAL A 4 -21.53 -0.23 -1.14
N GLY A 5 -21.38 1.09 -0.89
CA GLY A 5 -22.12 1.81 0.17
C GLY A 5 -21.83 1.32 1.59
N ILE A 6 -20.89 0.38 1.78
CA ILE A 6 -20.53 -0.17 3.08
C ILE A 6 -19.41 0.70 3.66
N ARG A 7 -19.75 1.46 4.70
CA ARG A 7 -18.77 2.23 5.48
C ARG A 7 -17.63 1.31 5.95
N THR A 8 -16.38 1.75 5.84
CA THR A 8 -15.17 0.99 6.27
C THR A 8 -15.32 0.43 7.68
N LYS A 9 -15.89 1.20 8.61
CA LYS A 9 -16.19 0.78 9.98
C LYS A 9 -17.08 -0.47 10.07
N LYS A 10 -18.03 -0.63 9.14
CA LYS A 10 -18.92 -1.80 9.06
C LYS A 10 -18.17 -3.03 8.54
N VAL A 11 -17.26 -2.86 7.58
CA VAL A 11 -16.37 -3.93 7.09
C VAL A 11 -15.42 -4.39 8.20
N VAL A 12 -14.75 -3.46 8.87
CA VAL A 12 -13.83 -3.77 9.98
C VAL A 12 -14.56 -4.50 11.11
N ARG A 13 -15.78 -4.07 11.46
CA ARG A 13 -16.59 -4.74 12.47
C ARG A 13 -16.98 -6.16 12.05
N TYR A 14 -17.32 -6.36 10.78
CA TYR A 14 -17.63 -7.68 10.26
C TYR A 14 -16.42 -8.62 10.33
N LEU A 15 -15.26 -8.19 9.86
CA LEU A 15 -14.01 -8.97 9.91
C LEU A 15 -13.59 -9.31 11.35
N ARG A 16 -13.77 -8.38 12.29
CA ARG A 16 -13.56 -8.64 13.73
C ARG A 16 -14.49 -9.69 14.32
N ASN A 17 -15.72 -9.78 13.82
CA ASN A 17 -16.70 -10.76 14.28
C ASN A 17 -16.44 -12.15 13.67
N GLU A 18 -16.08 -12.22 12.38
CA GLU A 18 -15.72 -13.48 11.71
C GLU A 18 -14.44 -14.11 12.30
N ALA A 19 -13.46 -13.30 12.72
CA ALA A 19 -12.26 -13.77 13.39
C ALA A 19 -12.49 -14.36 14.80
N GLY A 20 -13.74 -14.39 15.28
CA GLY A 20 -14.16 -14.97 16.55
C GLY A 20 -13.81 -14.14 17.80
N ARG A 21 -12.75 -13.31 17.75
CA ARG A 21 -12.38 -12.31 18.77
C ARG A 21 -11.65 -11.13 18.13
N VAL A 22 -11.83 -9.93 18.68
CA VAL A 22 -11.14 -8.69 18.24
C VAL A 22 -9.61 -8.82 18.29
N GLN A 23 -9.10 -9.64 19.22
CA GLN A 23 -7.67 -9.90 19.43
C GLN A 23 -7.04 -10.80 18.37
N ASN A 24 -7.85 -11.48 17.55
CA ASN A 24 -7.39 -12.38 16.49
C ASN A 24 -7.19 -11.66 15.15
N VAL A 25 -7.47 -10.37 15.11
CA VAL A 25 -7.27 -9.53 13.92
C VAL A 25 -5.94 -8.81 14.10
N GLU A 26 -4.95 -9.15 13.28
CA GLU A 26 -3.59 -8.59 13.33
C GLU A 26 -3.52 -7.13 12.82
N PHE A 27 -4.65 -6.46 12.63
CA PHE A 27 -4.74 -5.06 12.18
C PHE A 27 -5.75 -4.26 13.01
N ILE A 28 -5.46 -2.98 13.23
CA ILE A 28 -6.38 -2.05 13.91
C ILE A 28 -7.33 -1.38 12.91
N GLU A 29 -8.42 -0.79 13.41
CA GLU A 29 -9.41 -0.10 12.55
C GLU A 29 -8.79 1.03 11.73
N GLN A 30 -7.75 1.67 12.28
CA GLN A 30 -6.98 2.69 11.60
C GLN A 30 -6.24 2.13 10.38
N ASP A 31 -5.72 0.90 10.43
CA ASP A 31 -4.98 0.29 9.31
C ASP A 31 -5.90 0.04 8.12
N ALA A 32 -7.09 -0.50 8.39
CA ALA A 32 -8.11 -0.70 7.35
C ALA A 32 -8.59 0.63 6.74
N HIS A 33 -8.68 1.68 7.56
CA HIS A 33 -9.01 3.01 7.08
C HIS A 33 -7.89 3.60 6.21
N ASN A 34 -6.64 3.51 6.66
CA ASN A 34 -5.45 3.95 5.92
C ASN A 34 -5.34 3.20 4.59
N PHE A 35 -5.58 1.89 4.58
CA PHE A 35 -5.56 1.07 3.37
C PHE A 35 -6.59 1.53 2.34
N VAL A 36 -7.84 1.73 2.76
CA VAL A 36 -8.90 2.21 1.85
C VAL A 36 -8.59 3.61 1.33
N GLN A 37 -8.06 4.50 2.18
CA GLN A 37 -7.62 5.83 1.73
C GLN A 37 -6.49 5.74 0.70
N ALA A 38 -5.47 4.92 0.96
CA ALA A 38 -4.34 4.72 0.06
C ALA A 38 -4.82 4.14 -1.29
N LEU A 39 -5.69 3.13 -1.28
CA LEU A 39 -6.27 2.54 -2.48
C LEU A 39 -7.00 3.60 -3.32
N ASN A 40 -7.89 4.38 -2.70
CA ASN A 40 -8.61 5.45 -3.41
C ASN A 40 -7.66 6.51 -3.98
N HIS A 41 -6.63 6.88 -3.21
CA HIS A 41 -5.62 7.83 -3.66
C HIS A 41 -4.83 7.31 -4.86
N PHE A 42 -4.37 6.06 -4.83
CA PHE A 42 -3.61 5.47 -5.94
C PHE A 42 -4.45 5.19 -7.17
N MET A 43 -5.73 4.84 -7.01
CA MET A 43 -6.69 4.80 -8.12
C MET A 43 -6.83 6.17 -8.79
N HIS A 44 -6.89 7.23 -7.99
CA HIS A 44 -6.94 8.60 -8.51
C HIS A 44 -5.64 8.99 -9.23
N LEU A 45 -4.47 8.76 -8.62
CA LEU A 45 -3.17 9.03 -9.26
C LEU A 45 -3.02 8.28 -10.59
N GLN A 46 -3.44 7.01 -10.66
CA GLN A 46 -3.40 6.26 -11.91
C GLN A 46 -4.40 6.76 -12.97
N SER A 47 -5.52 7.36 -12.54
CA SER A 47 -6.46 7.99 -13.46
C SER A 47 -5.93 9.29 -14.06
N GLU A 48 -5.09 10.01 -13.32
CA GLU A 48 -4.44 11.24 -13.80
C GLU A 48 -3.17 10.96 -14.59
N ASP A 49 -2.45 9.89 -14.26
CA ASP A 49 -1.18 9.52 -14.88
C ASP A 49 -1.12 8.02 -15.19
N SER A 50 -1.21 7.67 -16.48
CA SER A 50 -1.17 6.28 -16.94
C SER A 50 0.19 5.60 -16.74
N ASN A 51 1.26 6.35 -16.47
CA ASN A 51 2.56 5.79 -16.11
C ASN A 51 2.72 5.54 -14.61
N PHE A 52 1.79 6.04 -13.79
CA PHE A 52 1.71 5.67 -12.37
C PHE A 52 1.28 4.21 -12.24
N PHE A 53 1.94 3.48 -11.35
CA PHE A 53 1.65 2.06 -11.16
C PHE A 53 1.63 1.72 -9.67
N TYR A 54 0.67 0.89 -9.29
CA TYR A 54 0.57 0.32 -7.95
C TYR A 54 0.05 -1.12 -8.04
N SER A 55 0.35 -1.91 -7.02
CA SER A 55 -0.12 -3.29 -6.90
C SER A 55 -0.23 -3.70 -5.44
N PHE A 56 -1.23 -4.54 -5.15
CA PHE A 56 -1.46 -5.14 -3.85
C PHE A 56 -1.37 -6.65 -3.99
N GLN A 57 -0.70 -7.29 -3.04
CA GLN A 57 -0.71 -8.74 -2.89
C GLN A 57 -1.49 -9.11 -1.65
N VAL A 58 -2.43 -10.04 -1.80
CA VAL A 58 -3.19 -10.64 -0.70
C VAL A 58 -2.85 -12.12 -0.57
N ASP A 59 -3.00 -12.68 0.63
CA ASP A 59 -2.90 -14.13 0.88
C ASP A 59 -4.20 -14.87 0.52
N GLU A 60 -4.21 -16.19 0.78
CA GLU A 60 -5.33 -17.08 0.55
C GLU A 60 -6.57 -16.70 1.39
N ASP A 61 -6.38 -16.04 2.53
CA ASP A 61 -7.43 -15.55 3.42
C ASP A 61 -7.90 -14.12 3.04
N GLY A 62 -7.35 -13.54 1.96
CA GLY A 62 -7.66 -12.20 1.49
C GLY A 62 -7.05 -11.07 2.33
N ARG A 63 -6.04 -11.36 3.15
CA ARG A 63 -5.32 -10.37 3.96
C ARG A 63 -4.22 -9.71 3.13
N LEU A 64 -4.03 -8.40 3.28
CA LEU A 64 -2.97 -7.68 2.60
C LEU A 64 -1.60 -8.11 3.12
N CYS A 65 -0.73 -8.60 2.24
CA CYS A 65 0.63 -9.01 2.57
C CYS A 65 1.66 -7.97 2.13
N ASN A 66 1.58 -7.55 0.86
CA ASN A 66 2.56 -6.63 0.27
C ASN A 66 1.86 -5.52 -0.48
N PHE A 67 2.47 -4.34 -0.47
CA PHE A 67 2.02 -3.19 -1.21
C PHE A 67 3.20 -2.55 -1.94
N PHE A 68 3.02 -2.27 -3.23
CA PHE A 68 4.03 -1.63 -4.07
C PHE A 68 3.41 -0.49 -4.87
N TRP A 69 4.16 0.60 -5.03
CA TRP A 69 3.83 1.69 -5.94
C TRP A 69 5.09 2.28 -6.56
N ARG A 70 4.94 2.85 -7.75
CA ARG A 70 5.97 3.65 -8.42
C ARG A 70 5.33 4.84 -9.13
N GLY A 71 5.96 6.00 -8.97
CA GLY A 71 5.63 7.19 -9.75
C GLY A 71 6.20 7.14 -11.15
N SER A 72 5.62 7.89 -12.08
CA SER A 72 6.05 7.95 -13.47
C SER A 72 7.46 8.51 -13.65
N ILE A 73 7.85 9.48 -12.81
CA ILE A 73 9.22 10.02 -12.78
C ILE A 73 10.21 8.93 -12.36
N SER A 74 9.86 8.08 -11.40
CA SER A 74 10.72 6.97 -10.98
C SER A 74 10.95 5.97 -12.11
N LYS A 75 9.91 5.67 -12.90
CA LYS A 75 10.05 4.86 -14.13
C LYS A 75 10.99 5.50 -15.14
N LEU A 76 10.79 6.79 -15.43
CA LEU A 76 11.62 7.56 -16.37
C LEU A 76 13.09 7.58 -15.94
N HIS A 77 13.35 7.86 -14.66
CA HIS A 77 14.71 7.84 -14.13
C HIS A 77 15.33 6.45 -14.24
N TYR A 78 14.57 5.38 -13.95
CA TYR A 78 15.06 4.02 -14.12
C TYR A 78 15.39 3.71 -15.59
N GLU A 79 14.52 4.08 -16.54
CA GLU A 79 14.77 3.91 -17.98
C GLU A 79 15.99 4.71 -18.47
N CYS A 80 16.24 5.90 -17.91
CA CYS A 80 17.36 6.76 -18.29
C CYS A 80 18.70 6.32 -17.69
N PHE A 81 18.72 5.91 -16.42
CA PHE A 81 19.96 5.71 -15.66
C PHE A 81 20.27 4.24 -15.35
N GLY A 82 19.33 3.32 -15.52
CA GLY A 82 19.53 1.87 -15.52
C GLY A 82 19.90 1.19 -14.20
N ASP A 83 20.59 1.88 -13.28
CA ASP A 83 21.57 1.14 -12.48
C ASP A 83 21.46 1.31 -10.95
N VAL A 84 20.72 2.30 -10.42
CA VAL A 84 20.70 2.52 -8.96
C VAL A 84 19.29 2.63 -8.39
N MET A 85 18.78 1.49 -7.95
CA MET A 85 17.66 1.38 -7.01
C MET A 85 18.24 1.10 -5.63
N ILE A 86 18.20 2.09 -4.73
CA ILE A 86 18.54 1.87 -3.32
C ILE A 86 17.32 1.26 -2.64
N PHE A 87 17.47 0.03 -2.17
CA PHE A 87 16.51 -0.60 -1.26
C PHE A 87 16.84 -0.15 0.15
N ASP A 88 16.08 0.81 0.66
CA ASP A 88 16.20 1.27 2.03
C ASP A 88 15.62 0.20 2.96
N THR A 89 16.50 -0.65 3.49
CA THR A 89 16.17 -1.68 4.48
C THR A 89 16.24 -1.14 5.90
N THR A 90 15.97 0.15 6.13
CA THR A 90 15.83 0.68 7.50
C THR A 90 14.54 0.13 8.15
N TYR A 91 14.61 -1.17 8.39
CA TYR A 91 13.72 -2.03 9.13
C TYR A 91 13.54 -1.41 10.52
N CYS A 92 12.29 -1.09 10.86
CA CYS A 92 11.87 -0.62 12.18
C CYS A 92 12.32 0.79 12.62
N THR A 93 12.68 1.72 11.71
CA THR A 93 12.92 3.14 12.07
C THR A 93 11.81 4.10 11.64
N ASN A 94 10.79 3.62 10.94
CA ASN A 94 9.62 4.42 10.62
C ASN A 94 8.69 4.51 11.85
N ARG A 95 8.21 5.71 12.23
CA ARG A 95 7.33 5.96 13.39
C ARG A 95 5.98 5.23 13.36
N TYR A 96 5.70 4.49 12.29
CA TYR A 96 4.42 3.85 12.03
C TYR A 96 4.43 2.33 12.29
N ASP A 97 5.51 1.76 12.87
CA ASP A 97 5.71 0.30 13.06
C ASP A 97 5.42 -0.52 11.78
N MET A 98 5.48 0.15 10.64
CA MET A 98 5.10 -0.38 9.34
C MET A 98 6.34 -0.91 8.66
N ILE A 99 6.30 -2.19 8.29
CA ILE A 99 7.32 -2.84 7.48
C ILE A 99 7.21 -2.26 6.06
N CYS A 100 7.83 -1.11 5.84
CA CYS A 100 7.94 -0.48 4.53
C CYS A 100 9.42 -0.41 4.18
N ALA A 101 9.79 -0.99 3.04
CA ALA A 101 11.11 -0.85 2.48
C ALA A 101 11.01 0.07 1.26
N SER A 102 11.58 1.27 1.37
CA SER A 102 11.46 2.26 0.31
C SER A 102 12.45 1.96 -0.82
N PHE A 103 12.02 2.12 -2.07
CA PHE A 103 12.92 2.11 -3.21
C PHE A 103 13.21 3.55 -3.60
N VAL A 104 14.46 3.97 -3.49
CA VAL A 104 14.91 5.31 -3.88
C VAL A 104 15.76 5.19 -5.14
N GLY A 105 15.29 5.79 -6.23
CA GLY A 105 16.11 5.97 -7.42
C GLY A 105 17.13 7.08 -7.17
N VAL A 106 18.42 6.78 -7.32
CA VAL A 106 19.49 7.80 -7.23
C VAL A 106 19.88 8.20 -8.64
N ASN A 107 19.94 9.50 -8.89
CA ASN A 107 20.48 10.06 -10.11
C ASN A 107 21.97 10.37 -9.95
N ASN A 108 22.68 10.54 -11.06
CA ASN A 108 24.13 10.73 -11.07
C ASN A 108 24.57 12.20 -10.89
N HIS A 109 23.85 12.99 -10.07
CA HIS A 109 24.13 14.42 -9.91
C HIS A 109 24.36 14.85 -8.45
#